data_AF-Q65UM6-F1
#
_entry.id   AF-Q65UM6-F1
#
_cell.length_a   1.000
_cell.length_b   1.000
_cell.length_c   1.000
_cell.angle_alpha   90.00
_cell.angle_beta   90.00
_cell.angle_gamma   90.00
#
_symmetry.space_group_name_H-M   'P 1'
#
loop_
_entity.id
_entity.type
_entity.pdbx_description
1 polymer ?
#
loop_
_entity_poly.entity_id
_entity_poly.type
_entity_poly.pdbx_seq_one_letter_code
_entity_poly.pdbx_strand_id
1 'polypeptide(L)'
;MTLMRKITKGMTSVSLLITMVLFSVIMLSILQWSGYQRKSAVEIYQYFQAVQIAENQKQRLFLGLGCESQVVQNGIQFRLLCVGEKITVSYPMGKLTL
;
A
#
# COMPACT_ATOMS: atom_id res chain seq x y z
N MET A 1 -1.28 63.19 -23.77
CA MET A 1 -0.70 61.83 -23.82
C MET A 1 -1.53 60.96 -22.90
N THR A 2 -2.32 60.06 -23.48
CA THR A 2 -3.42 59.32 -22.85
C THR A 2 -2.91 58.33 -21.79
N LEU A 3 -3.40 58.49 -20.56
CA LEU A 3 -3.14 57.59 -19.44
C LEU A 3 -3.79 56.23 -19.73
N MET A 4 -3.01 55.21 -20.10
CA MET A 4 -3.49 53.84 -20.21
C MET A 4 -3.85 53.30 -18.82
N ARG A 5 -5.13 53.40 -18.45
CA ARG A 5 -5.71 52.77 -17.27
C ARG A 5 -5.71 51.26 -17.45
N LYS A 6 -4.71 50.57 -16.90
CA LYS A 6 -4.64 49.11 -16.87
C LYS A 6 -5.74 48.59 -15.93
N ILE A 7 -6.88 48.19 -16.49
CA ILE A 7 -7.96 47.55 -15.74
C ILE A 7 -7.50 46.13 -15.45
N THR A 8 -6.96 45.88 -14.25
CA THR A 8 -6.96 44.53 -13.68
C THR A 8 -8.43 44.18 -13.41
N LYS A 9 -9.09 43.52 -14.37
CA LYS A 9 -10.41 42.93 -14.14
C LYS A 9 -10.25 41.94 -12.99
N GLY A 10 -10.77 42.30 -11.81
CA GLY A 10 -10.77 41.40 -10.66
C GLY A 10 -11.41 40.07 -11.07
N MET A 11 -10.86 38.96 -10.57
CA MET A 11 -11.44 37.64 -10.80
C MET A 11 -12.93 37.70 -10.45
N THR A 12 -13.77 37.31 -11.40
CA THR A 12 -15.21 37.21 -11.14
C THR A 12 -15.44 36.08 -10.14
N SER A 13 -16.42 36.21 -9.25
CA SER A 13 -16.76 35.16 -8.27
C SER A 13 -17.01 33.80 -8.96
N VAL A 14 -17.52 33.84 -10.19
CA VAL A 14 -17.72 32.66 -11.05
C VAL A 14 -16.39 31.98 -11.39
N SER A 15 -15.34 32.73 -11.74
CA SER A 15 -14.01 32.16 -12.00
C SER A 15 -13.46 31.42 -10.79
N LEU A 16 -13.67 31.98 -9.59
CA LEU A 16 -13.22 31.37 -8.34
C LEU A 16 -13.98 30.07 -8.05
N LEU A 17 -15.30 30.07 -8.21
CA LEU A 17 -16.12 28.87 -8.03
C LEU A 17 -15.72 27.76 -9.00
N ILE A 18 -15.49 28.09 -10.28
CA ILE A 18 -15.03 27.13 -11.28
C ILE A 18 -13.70 26.51 -10.86
N THR A 19 -12.73 27.33 -10.43
CA THR A 19 -11.43 26.82 -9.97
C THR A 19 -11.55 25.91 -8.74
N MET A 20 -12.41 26.25 -7.77
CA MET A 20 -12.63 25.41 -6.59
C MET A 20 -13.27 24.07 -6.94
N VAL A 21 -14.25 24.05 -7.85
CA VAL A 21 -14.90 22.81 -8.31
C VAL A 21 -13.89 21.92 -9.02
N LEU A 22 -13.11 22.47 -9.95
CA LEU A 22 -12.10 21.71 -10.68
C LEU A 22 -11.04 21.13 -9.73
N PHE A 23 -10.52 21.94 -8.82
CA PHE A 23 -9.56 21.48 -7.83
C PHE A 23 -10.13 20.35 -6.95
N SER A 24 -11.38 20.50 -6.51
CA SER A 24 -12.05 19.50 -5.68
C SER A 24 -12.20 18.17 -6.41
N VAL A 25 -12.66 18.18 -7.67
CA VAL A 25 -12.83 16.96 -8.47
C VAL A 25 -11.48 16.26 -8.68
N ILE A 26 -10.43 17.02 -9.01
CA ILE A 26 -9.08 16.46 -9.20
C ILE A 26 -8.57 15.86 -7.89
N MET A 27 -8.65 16.60 -6.78
CA MET A 27 -8.15 16.13 -5.49
C MET A 27 -8.89 14.89 -5.00
N LEU A 28 -10.22 14.84 -5.12
CA LEU A 28 -11.00 13.66 -4.73
C LEU A 28 -10.61 12.43 -5.54
N SER A 29 -10.39 12.60 -6.85
CA SER A 29 -9.94 11.52 -7.73
C SER A 29 -8.57 10.97 -7.31
N ILE A 30 -7.62 11.86 -6.99
CA ILE A 30 -6.28 11.48 -6.53
C ILE A 30 -6.35 10.77 -5.18
N LEU A 31 -7.16 11.27 -4.23
CA LEU A 31 -7.31 10.66 -2.91
C LEU A 31 -7.89 9.25 -3.01
N GLN A 32 -8.90 9.05 -3.86
CA GLN A 32 -9.49 7.74 -4.09
C GLN A 32 -8.49 6.76 -4.73
N TRP A 33 -7.76 7.20 -5.75
CA TRP A 33 -6.72 6.39 -6.39
C TRP A 33 -5.57 6.06 -5.43
N SER A 34 -5.12 7.03 -4.63
CA SER A 34 -4.07 6.84 -3.62
C SER A 34 -4.49 5.82 -2.57
N GLY A 35 -5.75 5.85 -2.13
CA GLY A 35 -6.31 4.84 -1.23
C GLY A 35 -6.24 3.42 -1.81
N TYR A 36 -6.58 3.27 -3.10
CA TYR A 36 -6.45 1.99 -3.80
C TYR A 36 -4.99 1.53 -3.89
N GLN A 37 -4.08 2.42 -4.28
CA GLN A 37 -2.65 2.11 -4.37
C GLN A 37 -2.06 1.68 -3.03
N ARG A 38 -2.44 2.34 -1.94
CA ARG A 38 -1.97 1.98 -0.59
C ARG A 38 -2.38 0.56 -0.22
N LYS A 39 -3.62 0.16 -0.52
CA LYS A 39 -4.09 -1.21 -0.25
C LYS A 39 -3.28 -2.23 -1.05
N SER A 40 -3.09 -1.99 -2.35
CA SER A 40 -2.30 -2.86 -3.22
C SER A 40 -0.84 -2.99 -2.77
N ALA A 41 -0.20 -1.88 -2.38
CA ALA A 41 1.18 -1.89 -1.89
C ALA A 41 1.34 -2.72 -0.59
N VAL A 42 0.40 -2.62 0.34
CA VAL A 42 0.42 -3.42 1.59
C VAL A 42 0.26 -4.91 1.29
N GLU A 43 -0.63 -5.27 0.38
CA GLU A 43 -0.83 -6.67 -0.04
C GLU A 43 0.45 -7.26 -0.65
N ILE A 44 1.05 -6.56 -1.60
CA ILE A 44 2.32 -6.96 -2.24
C ILE A 44 3.43 -7.09 -1.19
N TYR A 45 3.52 -6.13 -0.27
CA TYR A 45 4.54 -6.14 0.78
C TYR A 45 4.36 -7.32 1.74
N GLN A 46 3.14 -7.64 2.15
CA GLN A 46 2.87 -8.81 3.00
C GLN A 46 3.14 -10.12 2.28
N TYR A 47 2.82 -10.21 0.99
CA TYR A 47 3.14 -11.37 0.16
C TYR A 47 4.65 -11.64 0.13
N PHE A 48 5.46 -10.62 -0.17
CA PHE A 48 6.93 -10.80 -0.21
C PHE A 48 7.52 -11.14 1.16
N GLN A 49 7.01 -10.57 2.26
CA GLN A 49 7.43 -10.99 3.60
C GLN A 49 7.08 -12.46 3.86
N ALA A 50 5.89 -12.90 3.47
CA ALA A 50 5.50 -14.29 3.62
C ALA A 50 6.42 -15.25 2.84
N VAL A 51 6.84 -14.87 1.62
CA VAL A 51 7.82 -15.63 0.82
C VAL A 51 9.15 -15.73 1.56
N GLN A 52 9.69 -14.61 2.07
CA GLN A 52 10.97 -14.62 2.80
C GLN A 52 10.91 -15.47 4.06
N ILE A 53 9.80 -15.41 4.80
CA ILE A 53 9.59 -16.24 5.99
C ILE A 53 9.51 -17.71 5.60
N ALA A 54 8.80 -18.06 4.53
CA ALA A 54 8.70 -19.44 4.05
C ALA A 54 10.07 -20.02 3.65
N GLU A 55 10.86 -19.26 2.90
CA GLU A 55 12.24 -19.66 2.54
C GLU A 55 13.13 -19.82 3.78
N ASN A 56 12.98 -18.95 4.78
CA ASN A 56 13.70 -19.10 6.03
C ASN A 56 13.31 -20.39 6.78
N GLN A 57 12.03 -20.74 6.84
CA GLN A 57 11.58 -22.01 7.45
C GLN A 57 12.11 -23.22 6.67
N LYS A 58 12.20 -23.12 5.35
CA LYS A 58 12.78 -24.18 4.50
C LYS A 58 14.27 -24.40 4.83
N GLN A 59 15.01 -23.32 4.97
CA GLN A 59 16.41 -23.37 5.39
C GLN A 59 16.57 -23.95 6.80
N ARG A 60 15.68 -23.60 7.74
CA ARG A 60 15.68 -24.19 9.09
C ARG A 60 15.49 -25.70 9.04
N LEU A 61 14.48 -26.17 8.33
CA LEU A 61 14.21 -27.60 8.16
C LEU A 61 15.40 -28.33 7.51
N PHE A 62 16.02 -27.72 6.50
CA PHE A 62 17.23 -28.25 5.87
C PHE A 62 18.40 -28.41 6.84
N LEU A 63 18.54 -27.47 7.79
CA LEU A 63 19.56 -27.53 8.85
C LEU A 63 19.16 -28.44 10.03
N GLY A 64 18.05 -29.17 9.95
CA GLY A 64 17.52 -29.99 11.03
C GLY A 64 16.96 -29.20 12.21
N LEU A 65 16.72 -27.90 12.03
CA LEU A 65 16.09 -27.05 13.04
C LEU A 65 14.56 -27.20 12.98
N GLY A 66 13.91 -27.11 14.13
CA GLY A 66 12.44 -27.13 14.20
C GLY A 66 11.81 -25.93 13.47
N CYS A 67 10.62 -26.15 12.91
CA CYS A 67 9.81 -25.08 12.32
C CYS A 67 9.22 -24.18 13.41
N GLU A 68 9.20 -22.88 13.16
CA GLU A 68 8.48 -21.94 14.02
C GLU A 68 6.97 -22.04 13.81
N SER A 69 6.21 -21.71 14.85
CA SER A 69 4.74 -21.61 14.76
C SER A 69 4.27 -20.19 14.43
N GLN A 70 5.08 -19.18 14.73
CA GLN A 70 4.75 -17.78 14.49
C GLN A 70 5.99 -16.89 14.36
N VAL A 71 5.87 -15.84 13.55
CA VAL A 71 6.87 -14.78 13.37
C VAL A 71 6.13 -13.44 13.39
N VAL A 72 6.70 -12.42 14.06
CA VAL A 72 6.18 -11.05 14.01
C VAL A 72 7.19 -10.17 13.29
N GLN A 73 6.77 -9.53 12.19
CA GLN A 73 7.58 -8.57 11.44
C GLN A 73 6.77 -7.32 11.16
N ASN A 74 7.36 -6.14 11.44
CA ASN A 74 6.72 -4.84 11.20
C ASN A 74 5.32 -4.71 11.85
N GLY A 75 5.14 -5.31 13.03
CA GLY A 75 3.86 -5.34 13.75
C GLY A 75 2.80 -6.28 13.17
N ILE A 76 3.15 -7.08 12.16
CA ILE A 76 2.26 -8.06 11.52
C ILE A 76 2.62 -9.45 12.03
N GLN A 77 1.61 -10.19 12.49
CA GLN A 77 1.77 -11.58 12.93
C GLN A 77 1.58 -12.53 11.76
N PHE A 78 2.59 -13.36 11.51
CA PHE A 78 2.60 -14.44 10.55
C PHE A 78 2.48 -15.77 11.29
N ARG A 79 1.51 -16.60 10.90
CA ARG A 79 1.34 -17.95 11.44
C ARG A 79 1.94 -18.97 10.48
N LEU A 80 2.68 -19.91 11.03
CA LEU A 80 3.49 -20.85 10.29
C LEU A 80 3.00 -22.28 10.53
N LEU A 81 2.94 -23.06 9.46
CA LEU A 81 2.65 -24.48 9.51
C LEU A 81 3.60 -25.21 8.55
N CYS A 82 4.50 -26.01 9.10
CA CYS A 82 5.36 -26.90 8.33
C CYS A 82 4.85 -28.34 8.44
N VAL A 83 4.53 -28.95 7.30
CA VAL A 83 4.12 -30.36 7.20
C VAL A 83 5.00 -31.05 6.17
N GLY A 84 6.01 -31.79 6.66
CA GLY A 84 7.07 -32.31 5.80
C GLY A 84 7.83 -31.17 5.14
N GLU A 85 7.89 -31.17 3.81
CA GLU A 85 8.51 -30.09 3.01
C GLU A 85 7.58 -28.91 2.72
N LYS A 86 6.28 -29.03 3.00
CA LYS A 86 5.31 -27.97 2.73
C LYS A 86 5.31 -26.94 3.84
N ILE A 87 5.48 -25.66 3.48
CA ILE A 87 5.51 -24.54 4.41
C ILE A 87 4.37 -23.59 4.06
N THR A 88 3.43 -23.44 5.00
CA THR A 88 2.32 -22.49 4.87
C THR A 88 2.52 -21.30 5.80
N VAL A 89 2.49 -20.10 5.24
CA VAL A 89 2.59 -18.82 5.94
C VAL A 89 1.27 -18.07 5.79
N SER A 90 0.57 -17.85 6.90
CA SER A 90 -0.71 -17.11 6.93
C SER A 90 -0.50 -15.71 7.51
N TYR A 91 -1.06 -14.70 6.86
CA TYR A 91 -0.94 -13.29 7.18
C TYR A 91 -2.25 -12.54 6.94
N PRO A 92 -2.44 -11.29 7.41
CA PRO A 92 -3.73 -10.61 7.34
C PRO A 92 -4.34 -10.50 5.93
N MET A 93 -3.50 -10.28 4.91
CA MET A 93 -3.95 -10.15 3.52
C MET A 93 -4.06 -11.50 2.77
N GLY A 94 -3.68 -12.64 3.37
CA GLY A 94 -3.77 -13.92 2.67
C GLY A 94 -2.94 -15.06 3.26
N LYS A 95 -2.64 -16.04 2.42
CA LYS A 95 -1.79 -17.17 2.76
C LYS A 95 -0.90 -17.55 1.59
N LEU A 96 0.31 -17.97 1.89
CA LEU A 96 1.26 -18.52 0.94
C LEU A 96 1.57 -19.97 1.34
N THR A 97 1.66 -20.86 0.37
CA THR A 97 2.14 -22.23 0.57
C THR A 97 3.26 -22.50 -0.43
N LEU A 98 4.42 -22.91 0.07
CA LEU A 98 5.59 -23.35 -0.71
C LEU A 98 5.91 -24.82 -0.40
#